data_AF-A0A1C6GXN4-F1
#
_entry.id   AF-A0A1C6GXN4-F1
#
_cell.length_a   1.000
_cell.length_b   1.000
_cell.length_c   1.000
_cell.angle_alpha   90.00
_cell.angle_beta   90.00
_cell.angle_gamma   90.00
#
_symmetry.space_group_name_H-M   'P 1'
#
loop_
_entity.id
_entity.type
_entity.pdbx_description
1 polymer ?
#
loop_
_entity_poly.entity_id
_entity_poly.type
_entity_poly.pdbx_seq_one_letter_code
_entity_poly.pdbx_strand_id
1 'polypeptide(L)'
;MKLCERLKELRIEKGLTQDDVALKFKVSKEVIKNWENQKRNGEPSVEMLIGISNFYGVSIDYLCGVTDIKDRIYEDKDLCKYLNKCIAIYDEFFKKD
;
A
#
# COMPACT_ATOMS: atom_id res chain seq x y z
N MET A 1 -7.72 7.02 -5.63
CA MET A 1 -8.01 7.36 -4.22
C MET A 1 -6.87 8.13 -3.61
N LYS A 2 -7.15 8.95 -2.60
CA LYS A 2 -6.14 9.69 -1.82
C LYS A 2 -5.71 8.90 -0.58
N LEU A 3 -4.58 9.30 0.00
CA LEU A 3 -4.03 8.70 1.23
C LEU A 3 -5.05 8.57 2.35
N CYS A 4 -5.79 9.65 2.68
CA CYS A 4 -6.78 9.65 3.76
C CYS A 4 -7.85 8.56 3.61
N GLU A 5 -8.35 8.37 2.39
CA GLU A 5 -9.36 7.36 2.05
C GLU A 5 -8.77 5.96 2.23
N ARG A 6 -7.55 5.72 1.73
CA ARG A 6 -6.86 4.43 1.83
C ARG A 6 -6.53 4.06 3.27
N LEU A 7 -6.12 5.02 4.12
CA LEU A 7 -5.90 4.77 5.55
C LEU A 7 -7.17 4.29 6.25
N LYS A 8 -8.30 4.94 5.95
CA LYS A 8 -9.60 4.59 6.52
C LYS A 8 -10.07 3.21 6.05
N GLU A 9 -9.93 2.91 4.76
CA GLU A 9 -10.28 1.60 4.20
C GLU A 9 -9.45 0.47 4.79
N LEU A 10 -8.12 0.60 4.81
CA LEU A 10 -7.23 -0.42 5.38
C LEU A 10 -7.55 -0.70 6.85
N ARG A 11 -7.88 0.34 7.62
CA ARG A 11 -8.33 0.18 9.01
C ARG A 11 -9.61 -0.64 9.09
N ILE A 12 -10.61 -0.32 8.27
CA ILE A 12 -11.90 -1.02 8.23
C ILE A 12 -11.73 -2.47 7.76
N GLU A 13 -10.91 -2.71 6.74
CA GLU A 13 -10.58 -4.05 6.23
C GLU A 13 -9.96 -4.96 7.29
N LYS A 14 -9.18 -4.39 8.22
CA LYS A 14 -8.61 -5.11 9.37
C LYS A 14 -9.57 -5.21 10.57
N GLY A 15 -10.78 -4.65 10.48
CA GLY A 15 -11.75 -4.64 11.57
C GLY A 15 -11.33 -3.79 12.78
N LEU A 16 -10.49 -2.77 12.56
CA LEU A 16 -9.91 -1.95 13.63
C LEU A 16 -10.69 -0.65 13.87
N THR A 17 -10.75 -0.20 15.11
CA THR A 17 -11.22 1.14 15.47
C THR A 17 -10.10 2.17 15.31
N GLN A 18 -10.45 3.46 15.28
CA GLN A 18 -9.43 4.53 15.27
C GLN A 18 -8.57 4.50 16.54
N ASP A 19 -9.11 4.04 17.67
CA ASP A 19 -8.38 3.89 18.93
C ASP A 19 -7.34 2.77 18.86
N ASP A 20 -7.66 1.64 18.22
CA ASP A 20 -6.72 0.53 18.04
C ASP A 20 -5.49 0.96 17.23
N VAL A 21 -5.72 1.69 16.14
CA VAL A 21 -4.64 2.22 15.30
C VAL A 21 -3.86 3.30 16.05
N ALA A 22 -4.52 4.17 16.80
CA ALA A 22 -3.86 5.19 17.62
C ALA A 22 -2.91 4.54 18.66
N LEU A 23 -3.37 3.48 19.33
CA LEU A 23 -2.57 2.70 20.27
C LEU A 23 -1.37 2.05 19.59
N LYS A 24 -1.57 1.45 18.41
CA LYS A 24 -0.51 0.81 17.62
C LYS A 24 0.62 1.78 17.26
N PHE A 25 0.25 3.00 16.88
CA PHE A 25 1.18 4.02 16.40
C PHE A 25 1.62 5.01 17.49
N LYS A 26 1.16 4.81 18.74
CA LYS A 26 1.45 5.69 19.89
C LYS A 26 1.11 7.16 19.62
N VAL A 27 0.00 7.40 18.94
CA VAL A 27 -0.55 8.73 18.65
C VAL A 27 -1.93 8.87 19.29
N SER A 28 -2.50 10.07 19.31
CA SER A 28 -3.87 10.25 19.78
C SER A 28 -4.89 9.82 18.73
N LYS A 29 -6.11 9.45 19.17
CA LYS A 29 -7.24 9.17 18.27
C LYS A 29 -7.53 10.33 17.31
N GLU A 30 -7.41 11.57 17.78
CA GLU A 30 -7.63 12.77 16.96
C GLU A 30 -6.60 12.85 15.81
N VAL A 31 -5.36 12.38 16.01
CA VAL A 31 -4.37 12.27 14.93
C VAL A 31 -4.84 11.29 13.86
N ILE A 32 -5.27 10.08 14.22
CA ILE A 32 -5.81 9.09 13.26
C ILE A 32 -7.03 9.65 12.53
N LYS A 33 -7.95 10.28 13.25
CA LYS A 33 -9.13 10.93 12.67
C LYS A 33 -8.74 12.05 11.71
N ASN A 34 -7.71 12.83 12.00
CA ASN A 34 -7.24 13.89 11.10
C ASN A 34 -6.60 13.32 9.83
N TRP A 35 -5.83 12.23 9.96
CA TRP A 35 -5.26 11.50 8.83
C TRP A 35 -6.36 10.98 7.88
N GLU A 36 -7.43 10.40 8.44
CA GLU A 36 -8.54 9.82 7.66
C GLU A 36 -9.49 10.86 7.04
N ASN A 37 -9.44 12.13 7.49
CA ASN A 37 -10.36 13.19 7.03
C ASN A 37 -9.66 14.33 6.26
N GLN A 38 -8.39 14.17 5.87
CA GLN A 38 -7.63 15.13 5.07
C GLN A 38 -7.61 16.57 5.64
N LYS A 39 -7.42 16.74 6.96
CA LYS A 39 -7.26 18.08 7.54
C LYS A 39 -5.82 18.58 7.33
N ARG A 40 -5.66 19.84 6.88
CA ARG A 40 -4.41 20.50 6.41
C ARG A 40 -3.16 20.33 7.30
N ASN A 41 -3.29 19.98 8.59
CA ASN A 41 -2.16 19.82 9.53
C ASN A 41 -2.03 18.38 10.06
N GLY A 42 -2.55 17.39 9.34
CA GLY A 42 -2.65 16.01 9.80
C GLY A 42 -2.28 15.01 8.71
N GLU A 43 -1.13 15.17 8.07
CA GLU A 43 -0.56 14.08 7.27
C GLU A 43 0.42 13.27 8.13
N PRO A 44 0.51 11.94 7.95
CA PRO A 44 1.52 11.13 8.63
C PRO A 44 2.92 11.55 8.16
N SER A 45 3.91 11.54 9.07
CA SER A 45 5.32 11.72 8.65
C SER A 45 5.76 10.56 7.75
N VAL A 46 6.91 10.70 7.07
CA VAL A 46 7.47 9.62 6.25
C VAL A 46 7.69 8.35 7.07
N GLU A 47 8.19 8.49 8.30
CA GLU A 47 8.38 7.36 9.22
C GLU A 47 7.04 6.69 9.56
N MET A 48 5.98 7.48 9.77
CA MET A 48 4.64 6.94 10.00
C MET A 48 4.11 6.24 8.76
N LEU A 49 4.31 6.77 7.55
CA LEU A 49 3.91 6.12 6.30
C LEU A 49 4.61 4.76 6.12
N ILE A 50 5.91 4.68 6.43
CA ILE A 50 6.65 3.42 6.42
C ILE A 50 6.03 2.45 7.44
N GLY A 51 5.79 2.90 8.67
CA GLY A 51 5.17 2.08 9.72
C GLY A 51 3.77 1.57 9.34
N ILE A 52 2.93 2.44 8.77
CA ILE A 52 1.59 2.13 8.27
C ILE A 52 1.66 1.11 7.14
N SER A 53 2.57 1.30 6.19
CA SER A 53 2.74 0.38 5.06
C SER A 53 3.12 -1.02 5.54
N ASN A 54 4.02 -1.11 6.53
CA ASN A 54 4.43 -2.38 7.14
C ASN A 54 3.28 -3.01 7.93
N PHE A 55 2.53 -2.20 8.68
CA PHE A 55 1.42 -2.68 9.51
C PHE A 55 0.28 -3.27 8.68
N TYR A 56 -0.09 -2.61 7.59
CA TYR A 56 -1.16 -3.06 6.70
C TYR A 56 -0.69 -4.04 5.61
N GLY A 57 0.63 -4.21 5.44
CA GLY A 57 1.20 -5.13 4.45
C GLY A 57 1.10 -4.61 3.02
N VAL A 58 1.11 -3.28 2.84
CA VAL A 58 0.96 -2.63 1.53
C VAL A 58 2.22 -1.85 1.13
N SER A 59 2.30 -1.41 -0.11
CA SER A 59 3.36 -0.50 -0.59
C SER A 59 3.09 0.97 -0.20
N ILE A 60 4.13 1.79 -0.11
CA ILE A 60 3.97 3.24 0.11
C ILE A 60 3.35 3.89 -1.13
N ASP A 61 3.66 3.40 -2.33
CA ASP A 61 3.04 3.85 -3.58
C ASP A 61 1.53 3.63 -3.56
N TYR A 62 1.08 2.50 -2.99
CA TYR A 62 -0.32 2.28 -2.68
C TYR A 62 -0.84 3.15 -1.55
N LEU A 63 -0.08 3.53 -0.52
CA LEU A 63 -0.63 4.48 0.45
C LEU A 63 -0.83 5.87 -0.16
N CYS A 64 0.13 6.33 -0.96
CA CYS A 64 0.21 7.70 -1.43
C CYS A 64 -0.60 8.01 -2.71
N GLY A 65 -1.29 7.03 -3.30
CA GLY A 65 -2.10 7.27 -4.51
C GLY A 65 -1.36 7.07 -5.83
N VAL A 66 -0.11 6.57 -5.82
CA VAL A 66 0.72 6.40 -7.02
C VAL A 66 0.28 5.18 -7.83
N THR A 67 -0.16 4.12 -7.15
CA THR A 67 -0.69 2.89 -7.78
C THR A 67 -1.91 2.39 -7.02
N ASP A 68 -2.76 1.59 -7.68
CA ASP A 68 -3.85 0.84 -7.04
C ASP A 68 -3.42 -0.58 -6.64
N ILE A 69 -2.19 -0.99 -6.93
CA ILE A 69 -1.63 -2.28 -6.51
C ILE A 69 -1.26 -2.23 -5.03
N LYS A 70 -2.07 -2.86 -4.18
CA LYS A 70 -1.84 -2.97 -2.72
C LYS A 70 -0.52 -3.66 -2.39
N ASP A 71 -0.25 -4.75 -3.08
CA ASP A 71 0.85 -5.63 -2.76
C ASP A 71 2.21 -4.95 -2.95
N ARG A 72 3.15 -5.33 -2.10
CA ARG A 72 4.55 -5.04 -2.36
C ARG A 72 4.99 -5.91 -3.51
N ILE A 73 5.35 -5.27 -4.61
CA ILE A 73 6.00 -5.96 -5.72
C ILE A 73 7.42 -6.28 -5.26
N TYR A 74 7.66 -7.54 -4.91
CA TYR A 74 9.01 -8.03 -4.71
C TYR A 74 9.55 -8.46 -6.07
N GLU A 75 10.60 -7.79 -6.56
CA GLU A 75 11.33 -8.26 -7.73
C GLU A 75 12.10 -9.53 -7.37
N ASP A 76 11.49 -10.68 -7.64
CA ASP A 76 12.22 -11.93 -7.74
C ASP A 76 12.92 -11.96 -9.11
N LYS A 77 14.20 -11.62 -9.11
CA LYS A 77 15.01 -11.51 -10.34
C LYS A 77 15.08 -12.83 -11.11
N ASP A 78 15.10 -13.96 -10.40
CA ASP A 78 15.19 -15.28 -11.01
C ASP A 78 13.85 -15.65 -11.65
N LEU A 79 12.74 -15.38 -10.97
CA LEU A 79 11.39 -15.57 -11.51
C LEU A 79 11.12 -14.65 -12.71
N CYS A 80 11.46 -13.37 -12.62
CA CYS A 80 11.32 -12.43 -13.73
C CYS A 80 12.12 -12.88 -14.96
N LYS A 81 13.36 -13.35 -14.77
CA LYS A 81 14.19 -13.89 -15.85
C LYS A 81 13.54 -15.12 -16.49
N TYR A 82 13.00 -16.04 -15.68
CA TYR A 82 12.30 -17.22 -16.17
C TYR A 82 11.03 -16.86 -16.95
N LEU A 83 10.20 -15.96 -16.41
CA LEU A 83 8.98 -15.48 -17.06
C LEU A 83 9.26 -14.80 -18.40
N ASN A 84 10.27 -13.93 -18.46
CA ASN A 84 10.68 -13.27 -19.70
C ASN A 84 11.11 -14.30 -20.76
N LYS A 85 11.82 -15.36 -20.36
CA LYS A 85 12.18 -16.46 -21.27
C LYS A 85 10.93 -17.18 -21.80
N CYS A 86 9.94 -17.45 -20.94
CA CYS A 86 8.69 -18.09 -21.34
C CYS A 86 7.88 -17.21 -22.30
N ILE A 87 7.80 -15.90 -22.04
CA ILE A 87 7.12 -14.94 -22.92
C ILE A 87 7.78 -14.88 -24.29
N ALA A 88 9.12 -14.84 -24.34
CA ALA A 88 9.85 -14.85 -25.61
C ALA A 88 9.56 -16.11 -26.44
N ILE A 89 9.52 -17.28 -25.81
CA ILE A 89 9.15 -18.54 -26.48
C ILE A 89 7.68 -18.47 -26.94
N TYR A 90 6.77 -17.95 -26.11
CA TYR A 90 5.37 -17.80 -26.51
C TYR A 90 5.21 -16.91 -27.75
N ASP A 91 5.87 -15.75 -27.76
CA ASP A 91 5.80 -14.81 -28.88
C ASP A 91 6.44 -15.40 -30.16
N GLU A 92 7.54 -16.16 -30.03
CA GLU A 92 8.21 -16.81 -31.18
C GLU A 92 7.36 -17.93 -31.81
N PHE A 93 6.69 -18.74 -30.98
CA PHE A 93 6.06 -19.98 -31.45
C PHE A 93 4.54 -19.91 -31.57
N PHE A 94 3.87 -19.02 -30.84
CA PHE A 94 2.42 -19.05 -30.67
C PHE A 94 1.70 -17.73 -31.03
N LYS A 95 2.39 -16.58 -31.08
CA LYS A 95 1.88 -15.42 -31.84
C LYS A 95 2.20 -15.60 -33.32
N LYS A 96 1.36 -16.35 -34.03
CA LYS A 96 1.17 -16.12 -35.46
C LYS A 96 -0.04 -15.19 -35.59
N ASP A 97 0.20 -14.04 -36.22
CA ASP A 97 -0.73 -12.96 -36.60
C ASP A 97 -2.22 -13.12 -36.24
#